data_AF-A0A969T5B5-F1
#
_entry.id   AF-A0A969T5B5-F1
#
_cell.length_a   1.000
_cell.length_b   1.000
_cell.length_c   1.000
_cell.angle_alpha   90.00
_cell.angle_beta   90.00
_cell.angle_gamma   90.00
#
_symmetry.space_group_name_H-M   'P 1'
#
loop_
_entity.id
_entity.type
_entity.pdbx_description
1 polymer ?
#
loop_
_entity_poly.entity_id
_entity_poly.type
_entity_poly.pdbx_seq_one_letter_code
_entity_poly.pdbx_strand_id
1 'polypeptide(L)' 'MLSKTFNIITVSNGKEALNVIKRNNSIDLILSDWMMPEMDGIELCKN' A
#
# COMPACT_ATOMS: atom_id res chain seq x y z
N MET A 1 -6.37 -0.73 19.08
CA MET A 1 -7.70 -1.38 19.01
C MET A 1 -8.40 -1.13 17.66
N LEU A 2 -7.63 -1.04 16.56
CA LEU A 2 -8.14 -0.87 15.17
C LEU A 2 -8.13 -2.18 14.37
N SER A 3 -7.39 -3.20 14.83
CA SER A 3 -7.19 -4.48 14.12
C SER A 3 -8.36 -5.45 14.20
N LYS A 4 -9.44 -5.13 14.94
CA LYS A 4 -10.61 -6.02 15.03
C LYS A 4 -11.66 -5.78 13.94
N THR A 5 -11.48 -4.76 13.10
CA THR A 5 -12.46 -4.38 12.08
C THR A 5 -11.86 -4.21 10.68
N PHE A 6 -10.54 -3.98 10.58
CA PHE A 6 -9.84 -3.79 9.31
C PHE A 6 -8.83 -4.90 9.06
N ASN A 7 -8.81 -5.41 7.82
CA ASN A 7 -7.74 -6.28 7.36
C ASN A 7 -6.53 -5.41 6.96
N ILE A 8 -5.43 -5.52 7.70
CA ILE A 8 -4.25 -4.67 7.51
C ILE A 8 -3.17 -5.48 6.80
N ILE A 9 -2.66 -4.95 5.70
CA ILE A 9 -1.52 -5.49 4.97
C ILE A 9 -0.39 -4.44 5.04
N THR A 10 0.80 -4.87 5.44
CA THR A 10 1.99 -4.01 5.54
C THR A 10 3.05 -4.42 4.53
N VAL A 11 3.68 -3.45 3.89
CA VAL A 11 4.74 -3.62 2.88
C VAL A 11 5.84 -2.59 3.11
N SER A 12 7.05 -2.88 2.62
CA SER A 12 8.24 -2.06 2.93
C SER A 12 8.71 -1.18 1.76
N ASN A 13 8.16 -1.35 0.55
CA ASN A 13 8.49 -0.54 -0.63
C ASN A 13 7.27 -0.41 -1.57
N GLY A 14 7.28 0.63 -2.43
CA GLY A 14 6.13 0.94 -3.29
C GLY A 14 5.86 -0.13 -4.35
N LYS A 15 6.90 -0.85 -4.78
CA LYS A 15 6.79 -1.91 -5.79
C LYS A 15 6.06 -3.14 -5.27
N GLU A 16 6.32 -3.55 -4.03
CA GLU A 16 5.56 -4.57 -3.32
C GLU A 16 4.11 -4.12 -3.10
N ALA A 17 3.91 -2.86 -2.68
CA ALA A 17 2.58 -2.28 -2.52
C ALA A 17 1.76 -2.40 -3.80
N LEU A 18 2.33 -2.01 -4.94
CA LEU A 18 1.66 -2.07 -6.24
C LEU A 18 1.30 -3.50 -6.64
N ASN A 19 2.18 -4.47 -6.37
CA ASN A 19 1.89 -5.89 -6.62
C ASN A 19 0.75 -6.42 -5.75
N VAL A 20 0.68 -6.01 -4.49
CA VAL A 20 -0.42 -6.38 -3.58
C VAL A 20 -1.73 -5.77 -4.04
N ILE A 21 -1.74 -4.47 -4.38
CA ILE A 21 -2.93 -3.74 -4.86
C ILE A 21 -3.46 -4.40 -6.14
N LYS A 22 -2.60 -4.71 -7.10
CA LYS A 22 -2.99 -5.37 -8.36
C LYS A 22 -3.57 -6.77 -8.19
N ARG A 23 -3.22 -7.47 -7.10
CA ARG A 23 -3.71 -8.82 -6.80
C ARG A 23 -4.94 -8.84 -5.90
N ASN A 24 -5.18 -7.75 -5.16
CA ASN A 24 -6.26 -7.62 -4.20
C ASN A 24 -7.20 -6.46 -4.59
N ASN A 25 -8.33 -6.80 -5.22
CA ASN A 25 -9.36 -5.82 -5.57
C ASN A 25 -10.18 -5.29 -4.37
N SER A 26 -9.89 -5.72 -3.15
CA SER A 26 -10.66 -5.40 -1.94
C SER A 26 -9.91 -4.46 -0.98
N ILE A 27 -9.12 -3.52 -1.52
CA ILE A 27 -8.42 -2.51 -0.73
C ILE A 27 -9.21 -1.20 -0.81
N ASP A 28 -9.75 -0.77 0.32
CA ASP A 28 -10.53 0.46 0.42
C ASP A 28 -9.67 1.70 0.73
N LEU A 29 -8.49 1.49 1.35
CA LEU A 29 -7.61 2.58 1.79
C LEU A 29 -6.14 2.15 1.71
N ILE A 30 -5.31 3.07 1.21
CA ILE A 30 -3.85 2.94 1.18
C ILE A 30 -3.26 4.09 2.00
N LEU A 31 -2.31 3.76 2.87
CA LEU A 31 -1.49 4.72 3.59
C LEU A 31 -0.03 4.48 3.20
N SER A 32 0.56 5.44 2.49
CA SER A 32 1.95 5.38 2.01
C SER A 32 2.73 6.58 2.53
N ASP A 33 4.00 6.36 2.88
CA ASP A 33 4.94 7.47 3.04
C ASP A 33 5.28 8.04 1.66
N TRP A 34 5.59 9.34 1.61
CA TRP A 34 6.18 9.96 0.42
C TRP A 34 7.55 9.33 0.16
N MET A 35 8.42 9.27 1.17
CA MET A 35 9.80 8.83 0.99
C MET A 35 9.92 7.32 1.22
N MET A 36 9.89 6.56 0.12
CA MET A 36 10.04 5.11 0.14
C MET A 36 11.17 4.65 -0.79
N PRO A 37 11.88 3.55 -0.46
CA PRO A 37 12.88 2.95 -1.33
C PRO A 37 12.23 2.31 -2.57
N GLU A 38 12.99 2.22 -3.67
CA GLU A 38 12.61 1.69 -4.99
C GLU A 38 11.52 2.47 -5.74
N MET A 39 10.43 2.82 -5.09
CA MET A 39 9.29 3.56 -5.64
C MET A 39 8.70 4.43 -4.54
N ASP A 40 8.56 5.72 -4.82
CA ASP A 40 8.02 6.69 -3.86
C ASP A 40 6.48 6.62 -3.79
N GLY A 41 5.91 7.20 -2.72
CA GLY A 41 4.47 7.16 -2.49
C GLY A 41 3.65 7.92 -3.54
N ILE A 42 4.24 8.92 -4.22
CA ILE A 42 3.56 9.68 -5.26
C ILE A 42 3.45 8.84 -6.54
N GLU A 43 4.53 8.17 -6.92
CA GLU A 43 4.56 7.24 -8.04
C GLU A 43 3.58 6.10 -7.81
N LEU A 44 3.53 5.55 -6.60
CA LEU A 44 2.55 4.53 -6.22
C LEU A 44 1.10 5.01 -6.45
N CYS A 45 0.76 6.23 -6.02
CA CYS A 45 -0.60 6.78 -6.15
C CYS A 45 -1.01 7.11 -7.60
N LYS A 46 -0.06 7.16 -8.55
CA LYS A 46 -0.31 7.49 -9.95
C LYS A 46 -0.52 6.27 -10.85
N ASN A 47 -0.26 5.07 -10.35
CA ASN A 47 -0.35 3.79 -11.08
C ASN A 47 -1.68 3.07 -10.83
#